data_AF-A0A0F9V4H1-F1
#
_entry.id   AF-A0A0F9V4H1-F1
#
_cell.length_a   1.000
_cell.length_b   1.000
_cell.length_c   1.000
_cell.angle_alpha   90.00
_cell.angle_beta   90.00
_cell.angle_gamma   90.00
#
_symmetry.space_group_name_H-M   'P 1'
#
loop_
_entity.id
_entity.type
_entity.pdbx_description
1 polymer ?
#
loop_
_entity_poly.entity_id
_entity_poly.type
_entity_poly.pdbx_seq_one_letter_code
_entity_poly.pdbx_strand_id
1 'polypeptide(L)'
;MKKETTQYRIDNHLCVRCGELAVPNRRSCSKHLEVNRLKEEKKRERRKNKNVCIRCGQRPPRPNKAQCEICVEGSRGQYNETKMNTYYQRRSASCCVRCGTPTSSFSVHCNVCSEYMKKKDNKYYHRIKNSGVCVHCRKSQPIENEILCSACKKKSKIAGKDSRIKLKFSVFQHYGGKCQVCKEIDMDVLAIDHINNDGAEHRKQLKLQGTTIYRWLAKNNFPSGFQVLCYNCNIKKYLKEDTCPHQDQSDHQSPPPNRTLSVKTRYALPEE
;
A
#
# COMPACT_ATOMS: atom_id res chain seq x y z
N MET A 1 36.19 -17.81 -47.17
CA MET A 1 34.72 -17.75 -47.07
C MET A 1 34.32 -17.84 -45.60
N LYS A 2 33.52 -16.90 -45.06
CA LYS A 2 33.00 -17.02 -43.68
C LYS A 2 32.09 -18.26 -43.62
N LYS A 3 32.36 -19.19 -42.69
CA LYS A 3 31.50 -20.37 -42.52
C LYS A 3 30.12 -19.90 -42.03
N GLU A 4 29.07 -20.43 -42.65
CA GLU A 4 27.69 -20.14 -42.27
C GLU A 4 27.40 -20.79 -40.91
N THR A 5 27.65 -20.07 -39.81
CA THR A 5 27.42 -20.56 -38.45
C THR A 5 25.96 -20.38 -38.04
N THR A 6 25.51 -21.08 -37.00
CA THR A 6 24.19 -20.87 -36.40
C THR A 6 23.99 -19.43 -35.95
N GLN A 7 25.04 -18.79 -35.40
CA GLN A 7 24.99 -17.39 -34.98
C GLN A 7 24.79 -16.46 -36.19
N TYR A 8 25.54 -16.70 -37.27
CA TYR A 8 25.35 -15.96 -38.52
C TYR A 8 23.91 -16.06 -39.03
N ARG A 9 23.28 -17.25 -38.99
CA ARG A 9 21.87 -17.42 -39.39
C ARG A 9 20.92 -16.61 -38.51
N ILE A 10 21.14 -16.58 -37.19
CA ILE A 10 20.30 -15.81 -36.27
C ILE A 10 20.42 -14.31 -36.58
N ASP A 11 21.65 -13.83 -36.76
CA ASP A 11 21.94 -12.40 -37.00
C ASP A 11 21.37 -11.91 -38.34
N ASN A 12 21.24 -12.81 -39.33
CA ASN A 12 20.70 -12.50 -40.66
C ASN A 12 19.22 -12.91 -40.83
N HIS A 13 18.49 -13.15 -39.73
CA HIS A 13 17.08 -13.55 -39.75
C HIS A 13 16.80 -14.81 -40.60
N LEU A 14 17.74 -15.75 -40.63
CA LEU A 14 17.63 -17.03 -41.30
C LEU A 14 17.25 -18.15 -40.33
N CYS A 15 16.60 -19.17 -40.87
CA CYS A 15 16.21 -20.37 -40.18
C CYS A 15 17.46 -21.16 -39.82
N VAL A 16 17.65 -21.41 -38.53
CA VAL A 16 18.82 -22.15 -38.03
C VAL A 16 18.94 -23.57 -38.60
N ARG A 17 17.85 -24.14 -39.13
CA ARG A 17 17.81 -25.51 -39.68
C ARG A 17 18.14 -25.57 -41.17
N CYS A 18 17.51 -24.74 -41.99
CA CYS A 18 17.65 -24.82 -43.46
C CYS A 18 18.27 -23.59 -44.12
N GLY A 19 18.52 -22.50 -43.39
CA GLY A 19 19.06 -21.26 -43.97
C GLY A 19 18.05 -20.37 -44.71
N GLU A 20 16.79 -20.81 -44.90
CA GLU A 20 15.72 -19.96 -45.46
C GLU A 20 15.30 -18.84 -44.49
N LEU A 21 14.58 -17.82 -44.97
CA LEU A 21 14.08 -16.73 -44.10
C LEU A 21 13.27 -17.26 -42.91
N ALA A 22 13.62 -16.78 -41.71
CA ALA A 22 12.88 -17.06 -40.50
C ALA A 22 11.62 -16.18 -40.41
N VAL A 23 10.61 -16.67 -39.67
CA VAL A 23 9.46 -15.85 -39.30
C VAL A 23 9.92 -14.71 -38.37
N PRO A 24 9.37 -13.48 -38.46
CA PRO A 24 9.73 -12.38 -37.57
C PRO A 24 9.70 -12.77 -36.08
N ASN A 25 10.74 -12.38 -35.35
CA ASN A 25 10.96 -12.73 -33.94
C ASN A 25 11.04 -14.24 -33.64
N ARG A 26 11.33 -15.08 -34.64
CA ARG A 26 11.56 -16.53 -34.50
C ARG A 26 12.91 -16.92 -35.10
N ARG A 27 13.40 -18.11 -34.72
CA ARG A 27 14.67 -18.68 -35.21
C ARG A 27 14.47 -19.70 -36.35
N SER A 28 13.26 -19.85 -36.87
CA SER A 28 12.92 -20.88 -37.85
C SER A 28 11.90 -20.38 -38.86
N CYS A 29 11.96 -20.94 -40.07
CA CYS A 29 10.96 -20.69 -41.10
C CYS A 29 9.61 -21.35 -40.73
N SER A 30 8.55 -20.94 -41.41
CA SER A 30 7.18 -21.43 -41.18
C SER A 30 7.08 -22.96 -41.23
N LYS A 31 7.72 -23.59 -42.21
CA LYS A 31 7.78 -25.06 -42.38
C LYS A 31 8.38 -25.75 -41.16
N HIS A 32 9.52 -25.27 -40.67
CA HIS A 32 10.17 -25.87 -39.50
C HIS A 32 9.43 -25.59 -38.19
N LEU A 33 8.73 -24.45 -38.09
CA LEU A 33 7.84 -24.18 -36.96
C LEU A 33 6.65 -25.15 -36.95
N GLU A 34 6.06 -25.42 -38.10
CA GLU A 34 4.94 -26.35 -38.24
C GLU A 34 5.33 -27.80 -37.92
N VAL A 35 6.48 -28.25 -38.42
CA VAL A 35 7.04 -29.56 -38.07
C VAL A 35 7.27 -29.68 -36.55
N ASN A 36 7.81 -28.65 -35.91
CA ASN A 36 7.99 -28.64 -34.45
C ASN A 36 6.65 -28.62 -33.71
N ARG A 37 5.64 -27.89 -34.21
CA ARG A 37 4.28 -27.85 -33.63
C ARG A 37 3.67 -29.25 -33.60
N LEU A 38 3.70 -29.95 -34.74
CA LEU A 38 3.20 -31.33 -34.88
C LEU A 38 3.96 -32.30 -33.97
N LYS A 39 5.29 -32.16 -33.87
CA LYS A 39 6.11 -32.98 -32.96
C LYS A 39 5.74 -32.76 -31.49
N GLU A 40 5.57 -31.52 -31.06
CA GLU A 40 5.18 -31.21 -29.67
C GLU A 40 3.73 -31.62 -29.38
N GLU A 41 2.83 -31.58 -30.36
CA GLU A 41 1.46 -32.08 -30.26
C GLU A 41 1.42 -33.59 -29.98
N LYS A 42 2.06 -34.40 -30.83
CA LYS A 42 2.20 -35.85 -30.63
C LYS A 42 2.82 -36.19 -29.26
N LYS A 43 3.82 -35.41 -28.83
CA LYS A 43 4.45 -35.56 -27.52
C LYS A 43 3.50 -35.24 -26.36
N ARG A 44 2.64 -34.23 -26.48
CA ARG A 44 1.60 -33.91 -25.48
C ARG A 44 0.56 -35.00 -25.39
N GLU A 45 0.08 -35.53 -26.52
CA GLU A 45 -0.87 -36.64 -26.57
C GLU A 45 -0.30 -37.89 -25.91
N ARG A 46 0.93 -38.29 -26.28
CA ARG A 46 1.62 -39.41 -25.64
C ARG A 46 1.73 -39.25 -24.12
N ARG A 47 1.96 -38.03 -23.64
CA ARG A 47 2.02 -37.73 -22.18
C ARG A 47 0.64 -37.83 -21.53
N LYS A 48 -0.41 -37.33 -22.18
CA LYS A 48 -1.80 -37.48 -21.71
C LYS A 48 -2.19 -38.96 -21.60
N ASN A 49 -1.91 -39.76 -22.64
CA ASN A 49 -2.25 -41.17 -22.68
C ASN A 49 -1.50 -41.99 -21.62
N LYS A 50 -0.28 -41.59 -21.28
CA LYS A 50 0.50 -42.17 -20.17
C LYS A 50 0.13 -41.61 -18.79
N ASN A 51 -0.90 -40.77 -18.71
CA ASN A 51 -1.32 -40.06 -17.49
C ASN A 51 -0.16 -39.36 -16.76
N VAL A 52 0.71 -38.69 -17.51
CA VAL A 52 1.80 -37.87 -16.96
C VAL A 52 1.63 -36.40 -17.36
N CYS A 53 2.19 -35.52 -16.54
CA CYS A 53 2.19 -34.07 -16.75
C CYS A 53 2.64 -33.71 -18.18
N ILE A 54 1.82 -32.97 -18.91
CA ILE A 54 2.12 -32.59 -20.30
C ILE A 54 3.36 -31.70 -20.43
N ARG A 55 3.77 -31.02 -19.35
CA ARG A 55 4.92 -30.10 -19.31
C ARG A 55 6.24 -30.85 -19.07
N CYS A 56 6.40 -31.48 -17.91
CA CYS A 56 7.64 -32.18 -17.56
C CYS A 56 7.67 -33.64 -18.03
N GLY A 57 6.52 -34.32 -18.08
CA GLY A 57 6.44 -35.75 -18.41
C GLY A 57 6.97 -36.70 -17.32
N GLN A 58 7.26 -36.19 -16.12
CA GLN A 58 7.92 -36.95 -15.04
C GLN A 58 6.98 -37.40 -13.92
N ARG A 59 5.83 -36.74 -13.76
CA ARG A 59 4.93 -36.90 -12.60
C ARG A 59 3.47 -36.97 -13.06
N PRO A 60 2.56 -37.58 -12.30
CA PRO A 60 1.14 -37.55 -12.60
C PRO A 60 0.60 -36.10 -12.58
N PRO A 61 -0.42 -35.78 -13.40
CA PRO A 61 -1.08 -34.50 -13.34
C PRO A 61 -1.96 -34.37 -12.09
N ARG A 62 -2.35 -33.14 -11.75
CA ARG A 62 -3.35 -32.90 -10.69
C ARG A 62 -4.74 -33.42 -11.11
N PRO A 63 -5.65 -33.72 -10.16
CA PRO A 63 -7.01 -34.16 -10.47
C PRO A 63 -7.70 -33.23 -11.47
N ASN A 64 -8.22 -33.80 -12.57
CA ASN A 64 -8.88 -33.07 -13.66
C ASN A 64 -8.04 -31.95 -14.30
N LYS A 65 -6.71 -32.08 -14.31
CA LYS A 65 -5.77 -31.14 -14.96
C LYS A 65 -4.78 -31.89 -15.84
N ALA A 66 -4.05 -31.15 -16.68
CA ALA A 66 -3.04 -31.72 -17.58
C ALA A 66 -1.59 -31.62 -17.05
N GLN A 67 -1.37 -30.89 -15.95
CA GLN A 67 -0.04 -30.59 -15.41
C GLN A 67 0.05 -31.00 -13.94
N CYS A 68 1.25 -31.40 -13.49
CA CYS A 68 1.54 -31.67 -12.08
C CYS A 68 1.65 -30.37 -11.27
N GLU A 69 1.57 -30.49 -9.93
CA GLU A 69 1.61 -29.34 -9.01
C GLU A 69 2.88 -28.49 -9.20
N ILE A 70 4.06 -29.11 -9.19
CA ILE A 70 5.35 -28.39 -9.35
C ILE A 70 5.40 -27.58 -10.64
N CYS A 71 4.92 -28.15 -11.75
CA CYS A 71 4.88 -27.43 -13.03
C CYS A 71 3.89 -26.27 -13.03
N VAL A 72 2.80 -26.38 -12.29
CA VAL A 72 1.80 -25.31 -12.15
C VAL A 72 2.31 -24.22 -11.23
N GLU A 73 2.89 -24.59 -10.08
CA GLU A 73 3.49 -23.68 -9.12
C GLU A 73 4.65 -22.92 -9.74
N GLY A 74 5.55 -23.59 -10.46
CA GLY A 74 6.64 -22.93 -11.19
C GLY A 74 6.12 -21.95 -12.24
N SER A 75 5.07 -22.31 -12.99
CA SER A 75 4.39 -21.38 -13.91
C SER A 75 3.75 -20.20 -13.19
N ARG A 76 3.11 -20.44 -12.04
CA ARG A 76 2.46 -19.41 -11.23
C ARG A 76 3.50 -18.46 -10.63
N GLY A 77 4.63 -18.98 -10.15
CA GLY A 77 5.77 -18.23 -9.65
C GLY A 77 6.32 -17.30 -10.73
N GLN A 78 6.67 -17.85 -11.89
CA GLN A 78 7.18 -17.07 -13.03
C GLN A 78 6.17 -16.01 -13.50
N TYR A 79 4.88 -16.35 -13.57
CA TYR A 79 3.83 -15.39 -13.92
C TYR A 79 3.73 -14.25 -12.90
N ASN A 80 3.75 -14.59 -11.60
CA ASN A 80 3.70 -13.60 -10.52
C ASN A 80 4.92 -12.69 -10.55
N GLU A 81 6.11 -13.24 -10.75
CA GLU A 81 7.36 -12.49 -10.90
C GLU A 81 7.28 -11.53 -12.10
N THR A 82 6.90 -12.03 -13.28
CA THR A 82 6.74 -11.19 -14.49
C THR A 82 5.73 -10.06 -14.27
N LYS A 83 4.62 -10.38 -13.61
CA LYS A 83 3.57 -9.41 -13.26
C LYS A 83 4.08 -8.36 -12.28
N MET A 84 4.87 -8.74 -11.28
CA MET A 84 5.51 -7.81 -10.34
C MET A 84 6.53 -6.94 -11.05
N ASN A 85 7.39 -7.50 -11.90
CA ASN A 85 8.37 -6.75 -12.69
C ASN A 85 7.67 -5.70 -13.57
N THR A 86 6.60 -6.08 -14.26
CA THR A 86 5.81 -5.14 -15.07
C THR A 86 5.18 -4.04 -14.21
N TYR A 87 4.68 -4.38 -13.02
CA TYR A 87 4.12 -3.41 -12.09
C TYR A 87 5.17 -2.38 -11.64
N TYR A 88 6.34 -2.83 -11.21
CA TYR A 88 7.41 -1.93 -10.73
C TYR A 88 7.99 -1.09 -11.87
N GLN A 89 8.23 -1.68 -13.04
CA GLN A 89 8.69 -0.95 -14.24
C GLN A 89 7.72 0.17 -14.63
N ARG A 90 6.41 -0.09 -14.63
CA ARG A 90 5.40 0.93 -14.94
C ARG A 90 5.35 2.00 -13.86
N ARG A 91 5.42 1.60 -12.59
CA ARG A 91 5.37 2.53 -11.45
C ARG A 91 6.59 3.46 -11.42
N SER A 92 7.79 2.96 -11.69
CA SER A 92 9.00 3.78 -11.77
C SER A 92 9.00 4.72 -12.98
N ALA A 93 8.36 4.31 -14.08
CA ALA A 93 8.17 5.15 -15.27
C ALA A 93 7.00 6.14 -15.16
N SER A 94 6.38 6.29 -13.99
CA SER A 94 5.18 7.12 -13.79
C SER A 94 4.04 6.78 -14.76
N CYS A 95 3.84 5.49 -15.03
CA CYS A 95 2.81 4.96 -15.90
C CYS A 95 1.75 4.16 -15.12
N CYS A 96 0.54 4.15 -15.66
CA CYS A 96 -0.56 3.36 -15.15
C CYS A 96 -0.19 1.88 -15.09
N VAL A 97 -0.25 1.27 -13.92
CA VAL A 97 0.16 -0.13 -13.72
C VAL A 97 -0.73 -1.12 -14.49
N ARG A 98 -1.92 -0.69 -14.92
CA ARG A 98 -2.89 -1.49 -15.67
C ARG A 98 -2.70 -1.40 -17.19
N CYS A 99 -2.79 -0.19 -17.77
CA CYS A 99 -2.75 0.00 -19.22
C CYS A 99 -1.42 0.55 -19.76
N GLY A 100 -0.52 1.04 -18.91
CA GLY A 100 0.78 1.58 -19.32
C GLY A 100 0.78 3.04 -19.79
N THR A 101 -0.36 3.72 -19.82
CA THR A 101 -0.42 5.15 -20.17
C THR A 101 0.26 6.01 -19.09
N PRO A 102 0.94 7.11 -19.45
CA PRO A 102 1.49 8.05 -18.47
C PRO A 102 0.45 8.52 -17.45
N THR A 103 0.89 8.76 -16.22
CA THR A 103 0.08 9.23 -15.10
C THR A 103 0.72 10.43 -14.44
N SER A 104 -0.05 11.22 -13.69
CA SER A 104 0.55 12.18 -12.76
C SER A 104 1.42 11.44 -11.74
N SER A 105 2.52 12.07 -11.29
CA SER A 105 3.63 11.41 -10.58
C SER A 105 3.27 10.62 -9.30
N PHE A 106 2.05 10.76 -8.79
CA PHE A 106 1.58 10.08 -7.57
C PHE A 106 0.51 9.00 -7.82
N SER A 107 -0.09 8.95 -8.99
CA SER A 107 -1.20 8.02 -9.27
C SER A 107 -0.71 6.70 -9.86
N VAL A 108 -1.14 5.58 -9.30
CA VAL A 108 -0.86 4.24 -9.85
C VAL A 108 -1.71 3.91 -11.09
N HIS A 109 -2.79 4.66 -11.33
CA HIS A 109 -3.69 4.48 -12.47
C HIS A 109 -3.93 5.79 -13.21
N CYS A 110 -4.14 5.73 -14.53
CA CYS A 110 -4.73 6.86 -15.25
C CYS A 110 -6.18 7.09 -14.80
N ASN A 111 -6.74 8.27 -15.10
CA ASN A 111 -8.12 8.61 -14.76
C ASN A 111 -9.12 7.52 -15.21
N VAL A 112 -9.05 7.07 -16.46
CA VAL A 112 -9.92 6.02 -17.02
C VAL A 112 -9.80 4.71 -16.24
N CYS A 113 -8.57 4.26 -15.98
CA CYS A 113 -8.35 3.05 -15.22
C CYS A 113 -8.78 3.20 -13.75
N SER A 114 -8.57 4.37 -13.15
CA SER A 114 -8.99 4.68 -11.78
C SER A 114 -10.51 4.61 -11.65
N GLU A 115 -11.26 5.22 -12.56
CA GLU A 115 -12.73 5.15 -12.58
C GLU A 115 -13.24 3.73 -12.79
N TYR A 116 -12.64 2.99 -13.72
CA TYR A 116 -12.98 1.58 -13.91
C TYR A 116 -12.76 0.80 -12.61
N MET A 117 -11.61 0.97 -11.95
CA MET A 117 -11.29 0.26 -10.72
C MET A 117 -12.28 0.62 -9.60
N LYS A 118 -12.62 1.90 -9.43
CA LYS A 118 -13.66 2.35 -8.49
C LYS A 118 -15.00 1.66 -8.76
N LYS A 119 -15.48 1.62 -10.02
CA LYS A 119 -16.74 0.95 -10.39
C LYS A 119 -16.68 -0.54 -10.09
N LYS A 120 -15.56 -1.19 -10.41
CA LYS A 120 -15.34 -2.62 -10.16
C LYS A 120 -15.34 -2.94 -8.65
N ASP A 121 -14.60 -2.16 -7.87
CA ASP A 121 -14.47 -2.36 -6.43
C ASP A 121 -15.78 -2.08 -5.71
N ASN A 122 -16.55 -1.08 -6.14
CA ASN A 122 -17.88 -0.81 -5.61
C ASN A 122 -18.86 -1.96 -5.88
N LYS A 123 -18.88 -2.48 -7.12
CA LYS A 123 -19.68 -3.68 -7.46
C LYS A 123 -19.30 -4.89 -6.59
N TYR A 124 -18.01 -5.07 -6.33
CA TYR A 124 -17.54 -6.15 -5.46
C TYR A 124 -17.98 -5.92 -4.01
N TYR A 125 -17.80 -4.72 -3.46
CA TYR A 125 -18.23 -4.35 -2.12
C TYR A 125 -19.72 -4.62 -1.89
N HIS A 126 -20.59 -4.15 -2.79
CA HIS A 126 -22.02 -4.38 -2.69
C HIS A 126 -22.39 -5.87 -2.75
N ARG A 127 -21.71 -6.66 -3.61
CA ARG A 127 -21.93 -8.10 -3.67
C ARG A 127 -21.64 -8.79 -2.34
N ILE A 128 -20.51 -8.45 -1.71
CA ILE A 128 -20.12 -9.02 -0.41
C ILE A 128 -21.05 -8.53 0.71
N LYS A 129 -21.41 -7.24 0.71
CA LYS A 129 -22.37 -6.68 1.67
C LYS A 129 -23.72 -7.41 1.58
N ASN A 130 -24.22 -7.63 0.36
CA ASN A 130 -25.51 -8.27 0.12
C ASN A 130 -25.49 -9.78 0.38
N SER A 131 -24.32 -10.43 0.39
CA SER A 131 -24.21 -11.86 0.72
C SER A 131 -24.24 -12.13 2.24
N GLY A 132 -24.46 -11.12 3.09
CA GLY A 132 -24.59 -11.29 4.54
C GLY A 132 -23.30 -11.68 5.26
N VAL A 133 -22.14 -11.39 4.68
CA VAL A 133 -20.82 -11.68 5.29
C VAL A 133 -20.05 -10.39 5.56
N CYS A 134 -19.14 -10.45 6.51
CA CYS A 134 -18.24 -9.34 6.83
C CYS A 134 -17.46 -8.87 5.60
N VAL A 135 -17.60 -7.58 5.24
CA VAL A 135 -17.00 -7.01 4.02
C VAL A 135 -15.47 -6.99 4.04
N HIS A 136 -14.86 -7.11 5.21
CA HIS A 136 -13.41 -7.11 5.39
C HIS A 136 -12.80 -8.51 5.32
N CYS A 137 -13.21 -9.43 6.21
CA CYS A 137 -12.62 -10.76 6.24
C CYS A 137 -13.27 -11.75 5.27
N ARG A 138 -14.54 -11.54 4.89
CA ARG A 138 -15.32 -12.42 4.01
C ARG A 138 -15.50 -13.85 4.54
N LYS A 139 -15.28 -14.06 5.84
CA LYS A 139 -15.27 -15.39 6.49
C LYS A 139 -16.39 -15.58 7.51
N SER A 140 -16.85 -14.51 8.12
CA SER A 140 -17.78 -14.55 9.26
C SER A 140 -18.94 -13.61 9.01
N GLN A 141 -20.08 -13.90 9.63
CA GLN A 141 -21.21 -12.98 9.63
C GLN A 141 -20.83 -11.67 10.34
N PRO A 142 -21.37 -10.53 9.87
CA PRO A 142 -21.22 -9.26 10.56
C PRO A 142 -22.00 -9.26 11.88
N ILE A 143 -21.68 -8.29 12.75
CA ILE A 143 -22.53 -8.00 13.92
C ILE A 143 -23.88 -7.45 13.41
N GLU A 144 -24.92 -7.59 14.22
CA GLU A 144 -26.24 -6.99 13.95
C GLU A 144 -26.11 -5.50 13.59
N ASN A 145 -26.79 -5.10 12.49
CA ASN A 145 -26.77 -3.75 11.93
C ASN A 145 -25.38 -3.20 11.52
N GLU A 146 -24.38 -4.08 11.37
CA GLU A 146 -23.03 -3.72 10.97
C GLU A 146 -22.62 -4.41 9.66
N ILE A 147 -21.53 -3.92 9.05
CA ILE A 147 -20.92 -4.55 7.86
C ILE A 147 -19.68 -5.38 8.21
N LEU A 148 -19.23 -5.33 9.47
CA LEU A 148 -18.03 -6.00 9.98
C LEU A 148 -18.39 -7.04 11.03
N CYS A 149 -17.65 -8.14 11.05
CA CYS A 149 -17.67 -9.07 12.19
C CYS A 149 -16.97 -8.45 13.40
N SER A 150 -17.22 -9.01 14.58
CA SER A 150 -16.65 -8.54 15.87
C SER A 150 -15.12 -8.38 15.84
N ALA A 151 -14.41 -9.37 15.30
CA ALA A 151 -12.95 -9.33 15.18
C ALA A 151 -12.48 -8.20 14.26
N CYS A 152 -13.11 -8.02 13.10
CA CYS A 152 -12.78 -6.95 12.16
C CYS A 152 -13.13 -5.56 12.72
N LYS A 153 -14.26 -5.43 13.43
CA LYS A 153 -14.66 -4.18 14.08
C LYS A 153 -13.66 -3.77 15.17
N LYS A 154 -13.22 -4.72 16.01
CA LYS A 154 -12.16 -4.48 17.02
C LYS A 154 -10.85 -4.06 16.36
N LYS A 155 -10.41 -4.76 15.31
CA LYS A 155 -9.20 -4.40 14.55
C LYS A 155 -9.30 -3.00 13.93
N SER A 156 -10.42 -2.67 13.31
CA SER A 156 -10.67 -1.34 12.73
C SER A 156 -10.63 -0.23 13.78
N LYS A 157 -11.17 -0.48 14.99
CA LYS A 157 -11.12 0.47 16.10
C LYS A 157 -9.69 0.73 16.57
N ILE A 158 -8.88 -0.33 16.68
CA ILE A 158 -7.45 -0.22 17.05
C ILE A 158 -6.69 0.57 15.98
N ALA A 159 -6.83 0.19 14.72
CA ALA A 159 -6.19 0.89 13.60
C ALA A 159 -6.60 2.37 13.55
N GLY A 160 -7.90 2.68 13.71
CA GLY A 160 -8.39 4.06 13.76
C GLY A 160 -7.89 4.86 14.96
N LYS A 161 -7.58 4.21 16.10
CA LYS A 161 -6.91 4.86 17.23
C LYS A 161 -5.44 5.15 16.89
N ASP A 162 -4.72 4.16 16.38
CA ASP A 162 -3.31 4.27 16.00
C ASP A 162 -3.08 5.35 14.93
N SER A 163 -3.92 5.40 13.89
CA SER A 163 -3.81 6.45 12.86
C SER A 163 -4.04 7.86 13.41
N ARG A 164 -4.93 8.03 14.40
CA ARG A 164 -5.15 9.33 15.05
C ARG A 164 -3.95 9.75 15.89
N ILE A 165 -3.35 8.80 16.60
CA ILE A 165 -2.13 9.02 17.39
C ILE A 165 -0.99 9.43 16.47
N LYS A 166 -0.72 8.68 15.39
CA LYS A 166 0.35 8.98 14.43
C LYS A 166 0.19 10.35 13.79
N LEU A 167 -1.04 10.70 13.41
CA LEU A 167 -1.34 12.02 12.85
C LEU A 167 -1.13 13.14 13.88
N LYS A 168 -1.57 12.94 15.13
CA LYS A 168 -1.36 13.92 16.21
C LYS A 168 0.13 14.12 16.47
N PHE A 169 0.89 13.03 16.55
CA PHE A 169 2.35 13.03 16.70
C PHE A 169 3.03 13.79 15.56
N SER A 170 2.74 13.46 14.29
CA SER A 170 3.37 14.11 13.14
C SER A 170 3.11 15.61 13.10
N VAL A 171 1.88 16.03 13.46
CA VAL A 171 1.52 17.45 13.53
C VAL A 171 2.28 18.15 14.66
N PHE A 172 2.32 17.60 15.87
CA PHE A 172 3.05 18.21 16.96
C PHE A 172 4.54 18.28 16.69
N GLN A 173 5.13 17.21 16.18
CA GLN A 173 6.55 17.18 15.82
C GLN A 173 6.90 18.29 14.83
N HIS A 174 6.06 18.53 13.82
CA HIS A 174 6.27 19.62 12.86
C HIS A 174 6.28 21.00 13.52
N TYR A 175 5.40 21.23 14.49
CA TYR A 175 5.28 22.51 15.21
C TYR A 175 6.12 22.57 16.50
N GLY A 176 7.16 21.73 16.61
CA GLY A 176 8.19 21.78 17.65
C GLY A 176 8.09 20.74 18.77
N GLY A 177 7.03 19.93 18.81
CA GLY A 177 6.90 18.75 19.68
C GLY A 177 6.69 19.05 21.17
N LYS A 178 6.71 20.32 21.58
CA LYS A 178 6.59 20.77 22.97
C LYS A 178 5.80 22.06 23.08
N CYS A 179 5.26 22.33 24.26
CA CYS A 179 4.61 23.60 24.55
C CYS A 179 5.58 24.77 24.33
N GLN A 180 5.19 25.77 23.56
CA GLN A 180 6.04 26.92 23.28
C GLN A 180 6.34 27.77 24.53
N VAL A 181 5.46 27.73 25.53
CA VAL A 181 5.58 28.48 26.79
C VAL A 181 6.33 27.67 27.87
N CYS A 182 5.74 26.60 28.38
CA CYS A 182 6.29 25.83 29.51
C CYS A 182 7.16 24.63 29.13
N LYS A 183 7.36 24.38 27.84
CA LYS A 183 8.17 23.27 27.32
C LYS A 183 7.70 21.85 27.69
N GLU A 184 6.47 21.70 28.21
CA GLU A 184 5.82 20.40 28.38
C GLU A 184 5.86 19.59 27.07
N ILE A 185 6.17 18.30 27.19
CA ILE A 185 6.36 17.36 26.07
C ILE A 185 5.29 16.27 26.02
N ASP A 186 4.51 16.08 27.10
CA ASP A 186 3.46 15.08 27.14
C ASP A 186 2.35 15.42 26.13
N MET A 187 2.36 14.68 25.01
CA MET A 187 1.39 14.84 23.94
C MET A 187 -0.06 14.71 24.39
N ASP A 188 -0.34 14.00 25.48
CA ASP A 188 -1.71 13.83 25.96
C ASP A 188 -2.28 15.15 26.51
N VAL A 189 -1.42 16.09 26.96
CA VAL A 189 -1.81 17.43 27.44
C VAL A 189 -1.53 18.56 26.44
N LEU A 190 -0.93 18.26 25.30
CA LEU A 190 -0.67 19.22 24.22
C LEU A 190 -1.86 19.38 23.26
N ALA A 191 -1.98 20.59 22.71
CA ALA A 191 -2.96 21.00 21.72
C ALA A 191 -2.32 21.92 20.67
N ILE A 192 -2.92 21.98 19.48
CA ILE A 192 -2.60 23.01 18.49
C ILE A 192 -3.41 24.26 18.81
N ASP A 193 -2.71 25.39 18.88
CA ASP A 193 -3.24 26.74 19.04
C ASP A 193 -2.96 27.58 17.79
N HIS A 194 -3.84 28.55 17.53
CA HIS A 194 -3.71 29.53 16.47
C HIS A 194 -3.00 30.76 17.00
N ILE A 195 -1.83 31.11 16.45
CA ILE A 195 -0.99 32.22 16.95
C ILE A 195 -1.79 33.53 17.01
N ASN A 196 -2.60 33.80 15.97
CA ASN A 196 -3.39 35.03 15.82
C ASN A 196 -4.74 35.03 16.55
N ASN A 197 -5.05 34.00 17.37
CA ASN A 197 -6.33 33.85 18.07
C ASN A 197 -7.59 33.82 17.16
N ASP A 198 -7.42 33.52 15.88
CA ASP A 198 -8.45 33.43 14.84
C ASP A 198 -9.04 32.01 14.71
N GLY A 199 -8.71 31.12 15.64
CA GLY A 199 -9.05 29.70 15.53
C GLY A 199 -10.54 29.38 15.52
N ALA A 200 -11.38 30.21 16.16
CA ALA A 200 -12.83 30.04 16.11
C ALA A 200 -13.38 30.26 14.70
N GLU A 201 -12.93 31.32 14.03
CA GLU A 201 -13.35 31.66 12.67
C GLU A 201 -12.82 30.65 11.66
N HIS A 202 -11.53 30.30 11.74
CA HIS A 202 -10.94 29.27 10.88
C HIS A 202 -11.68 27.92 11.02
N ARG A 203 -12.00 27.49 12.25
CA ARG A 203 -12.78 26.25 12.47
C ARG A 203 -14.20 26.34 11.92
N LYS A 204 -14.86 27.50 12.01
CA LYS A 204 -16.21 27.71 11.50
C LYS A 204 -16.25 27.69 9.97
N GLN A 205 -15.36 28.46 9.32
CA GLN A 205 -15.27 28.55 7.86
C GLN A 205 -15.04 27.19 7.21
N LEU A 206 -14.14 26.39 7.78
CA LEU A 206 -13.76 25.09 7.21
C LEU A 206 -14.47 23.90 7.87
N LYS A 207 -15.40 24.16 8.80
CA LYS A 207 -16.14 23.13 9.57
C LYS A 207 -15.19 22.11 10.22
N LEU A 208 -14.09 22.59 10.80
CA LEU A 208 -13.05 21.75 11.42
C LEU A 208 -13.32 21.53 12.91
N GLN A 209 -13.23 20.27 13.36
CA GLN A 209 -13.44 19.85 14.74
C GLN A 209 -12.54 18.65 15.10
N GLY A 210 -12.04 18.63 16.33
CA GLY A 210 -11.25 17.52 16.87
C GLY A 210 -10.14 17.06 15.92
N THR A 211 -10.20 15.82 15.45
CA THR A 211 -9.18 15.26 14.55
C THR A 211 -9.12 15.85 13.14
N THR A 212 -10.14 16.58 12.69
CA THR A 212 -10.13 17.12 11.31
C THR A 212 -9.17 18.30 11.14
N ILE A 213 -8.87 19.06 12.20
CA ILE A 213 -7.85 20.12 12.13
C ILE A 213 -6.47 19.53 11.86
N TYR A 214 -6.10 18.44 12.54
CA TYR A 214 -4.83 17.75 12.33
C TYR A 214 -4.72 17.21 10.89
N ARG A 215 -5.82 16.66 10.35
CA ARG A 215 -5.86 16.22 8.95
C ARG A 215 -5.72 17.38 7.98
N TRP A 216 -6.35 18.51 8.29
CA TRP A 216 -6.25 19.72 7.48
C TRP A 216 -4.81 20.25 7.46
N LEU A 217 -4.14 20.31 8.61
CA LEU A 217 -2.74 20.74 8.71
C LEU A 217 -1.83 19.84 7.85
N ALA A 218 -1.95 18.52 8.00
CA ALA A 218 -1.17 17.58 7.20
C ALA A 218 -1.46 17.67 5.69
N LYS A 219 -2.73 17.89 5.30
CA LYS A 219 -3.13 18.01 3.89
C LYS A 219 -2.64 19.31 3.25
N ASN A 220 -2.49 20.39 4.02
CA ASN A 220 -2.05 21.70 3.54
C ASN A 220 -0.55 21.92 3.77
N ASN A 221 0.24 20.85 3.87
CA ASN A 221 1.70 20.91 4.06
C ASN A 221 2.14 21.72 5.30
N PHE A 222 1.37 21.62 6.38
CA PHE A 222 1.69 22.23 7.67
C PHE A 222 1.99 23.74 7.58
N PRO A 223 0.97 24.57 7.30
CA PRO A 223 1.15 26.02 7.15
C PRO A 223 1.66 26.67 8.44
N SER A 224 2.28 27.84 8.32
CA SER A 224 2.62 28.70 9.45
C SER A 224 1.36 29.27 10.13
N GLY A 225 1.51 29.93 11.28
CA GLY A 225 0.39 30.50 12.04
C GLY A 225 -0.18 29.60 13.14
N PHE A 226 0.42 28.43 13.35
CA PHE A 226 0.05 27.48 14.39
C PHE A 226 1.22 27.26 15.35
N GLN A 227 0.88 26.96 16.61
CA GLN A 227 1.85 26.61 17.64
C GLN A 227 1.33 25.47 18.51
N VAL A 228 2.25 24.79 19.20
CA VAL A 228 1.91 23.75 20.18
C VAL A 228 1.88 24.39 21.56
N LEU A 229 0.76 24.25 22.28
CA LEU A 229 0.60 24.68 23.67
C LEU A 229 0.03 23.53 24.50
N CYS A 230 0.39 23.44 25.78
CA CYS A 230 -0.36 22.59 26.70
C CYS A 230 -1.73 23.21 26.99
N TYR A 231 -2.70 22.40 27.43
CA TYR A 231 -4.06 22.89 27.72
C TYR A 231 -4.07 24.10 28.68
N ASN A 232 -3.22 24.09 29.70
CA ASN A 232 -3.14 25.19 30.66
C ASN A 232 -2.64 26.48 30.01
N CYS A 233 -1.53 26.43 29.25
CA CYS A 233 -1.01 27.61 28.55
C CYS A 233 -1.97 28.14 27.49
N ASN A 234 -2.67 27.24 26.79
CA ASN A 234 -3.66 27.62 25.80
C ASN A 234 -4.84 28.38 26.43
N ILE A 235 -5.33 27.90 27.59
CA ILE A 235 -6.39 28.59 28.34
C ILE A 235 -5.90 29.96 28.83
N LYS A 236 -4.68 30.06 29.36
CA LYS A 236 -4.15 31.33 29.84
C LYS A 236 -3.96 32.36 28.73
N LYS A 237 -3.50 31.92 27.55
CA LYS A 237 -3.47 32.76 26.34
C LYS A 237 -4.86 33.31 26.00
N TYR A 238 -5.90 32.49 26.09
CA TYR A 238 -7.28 32.93 25.87
C TYR A 238 -7.75 33.95 26.93
N LEU A 239 -7.37 33.75 28.20
CA LEU A 239 -7.66 34.68 29.29
C LEU A 239 -6.81 35.96 29.26
N LYS A 240 -5.80 36.04 28.37
CA LYS A 240 -4.79 37.12 28.31
C LYS A 240 -4.00 37.26 29.62
N GLU A 241 -3.77 36.15 30.31
CA GLU A 241 -2.89 36.09 31.47
C GLU A 241 -1.48 35.66 31.01
N ASP A 242 -0.47 36.48 31.34
CA ASP A 242 0.92 36.22 30.95
C ASP A 242 1.66 35.23 31.87
N THR A 243 1.05 34.82 32.99
CA THR A 243 1.71 33.94 33.96
C THR A 243 1.48 32.48 33.59
N CYS A 244 2.48 31.73 33.14
CA CYS A 244 2.31 30.28 33.00
C CYS A 244 2.38 29.60 34.38
N PRO A 245 1.45 28.69 34.77
CA PRO A 245 1.50 28.05 36.08
C PRO A 245 2.70 27.08 36.22
N HIS A 246 3.43 26.83 35.12
CA HIS A 246 4.63 26.00 35.09
C HIS A 246 5.93 26.82 34.95
N GLN A 247 5.86 28.15 34.81
CA GLN A 247 7.07 29.00 34.74
C GLN A 247 7.65 29.29 36.14
N ASP A 248 6.81 29.26 37.19
CA ASP A 248 7.23 29.44 38.59
C ASP A 248 7.71 28.14 39.26
N GLN A 249 8.34 27.25 38.50
CA GLN A 249 8.99 26.07 39.05
C GLN A 249 10.50 26.10 38.75
N SER A 250 11.17 27.11 39.32
CA SER A 250 12.61 27.02 39.59
C SER A 250 12.96 26.05 40.72
N ASP A 251 11.95 25.42 41.37
CA ASP A 251 12.14 24.47 42.47
C ASP A 251 11.37 23.15 42.27
N HIS A 252 11.67 22.39 41.21
CA HIS A 252 11.51 20.93 41.27
C HIS A 252 12.86 20.28 41.60
N GLN A 253 13.26 20.46 42.87
CA GLN A 253 14.00 19.42 43.57
C GLN A 253 13.16 18.14 43.53
N SER A 254 13.76 17.09 42.98
CA SER A 254 13.47 15.66 43.13
C SER A 254 12.02 15.17 42.97
N PRO A 255 11.74 14.17 42.09
CA PRO A 255 10.43 13.53 42.07
C PRO A 255 10.11 12.90 43.43
N PRO A 256 8.85 12.95 43.90
CA PRO A 256 8.45 12.24 45.12
C PRO A 256 8.79 10.75 44.99
N PRO A 257 9.38 10.11 46.01
CA PRO A 257 9.66 8.69 45.92
C PRO A 257 8.33 7.94 45.90
N ASN A 258 8.19 7.02 44.95
CA ASN A 258 7.03 6.16 44.74
C ASN A 258 5.73 6.84 44.26
N ARG A 259 5.72 7.12 42.96
CA ARG A 259 4.68 6.52 42.12
C ARG A 259 5.37 5.86 40.95
N THR A 260 5.42 4.53 40.94
CA THR A 260 5.78 3.72 39.77
C THR A 260 4.71 3.89 38.69
N LEU A 261 4.62 5.09 38.13
CA LEU A 261 3.99 5.30 36.84
C LEU A 261 4.97 4.71 35.83
N SER A 262 4.68 3.48 35.41
CA SER A 262 5.25 2.97 34.17
C SER A 262 4.96 4.05 33.11
N VAL A 263 5.97 4.81 32.71
CA VAL A 263 5.94 5.55 31.47
C VAL A 263 5.83 4.48 30.41
N LYS A 264 4.59 4.06 30.12
CA LYS A 264 4.32 3.18 29.00
C LYS A 264 4.77 4.00 27.80
N THR A 265 5.90 3.62 27.25
CA THR A 265 6.43 3.97 25.94
C THR A 265 5.39 3.61 24.88
N ARG A 266 4.27 4.35 24.85
CA ARG A 266 3.23 4.19 23.81
C ARG A 266 3.67 4.81 22.48
N TYR A 267 4.77 5.56 22.49
CA TYR A 267 5.21 6.42 21.40
C TYR A 267 6.70 6.23 21.04
N ALA A 268 7.36 5.18 21.53
CA ALA A 268 8.70 4.84 21.08
C ALA A 268 8.65 4.40 19.61
N LEU A 269 9.42 5.07 18.76
CA LEU A 269 9.66 4.64 17.39
C LEU A 269 10.45 3.32 17.42
N PRO A 270 10.27 2.40 16.45
CA PRO A 270 11.26 1.36 16.22
C PRO A 270 12.58 2.05 15.85
N GLU A 271 13.65 1.72 16.56
CA GLU A 271 15.02 2.07 16.14
C GLU A 271 15.30 1.37 14.79
N GLU A 272 15.98 2.11 13.89
CA GLU A 272 16.34 1.67 12.54
C GLU A 272 17.28 0.46 12.52
#